data_AF-A0A0J9YFS3-F1
#
_entry.id   AF-A0A0J9YFS3-F1
#
_cell.length_a   1.000
_cell.length_b   1.000
_cell.length_c   1.000
_cell.angle_alpha   90.00
_cell.angle_beta   90.00
_cell.angle_gamma   90.00
#
_symmetry.space_group_name_H-M   'P 1'
#
loop_
_entity.id
_entity.type
_entity.pdbx_description
1 polymer ?
#
loop_
_entity_poly.entity_id
_entity_poly.type
_entity_poly.pdbx_seq_one_letter_code
_entity_poly.pdbx_strand_id
1 'polypeptide(L)'
;ENVKTGFHKAKLETKRKRFLERTREIARAEILNSEHEGFLAGDKGELTYTVKQEDICNAVDIASASKHFDVRLERFGPYRANYIHNGRHLLIGGKRGHVAAFDWLTKTLRCEINVMEGVRDVRKQKDFGR
;
A
#
# COMPACT_ATOMS: atom_id res chain seq x y z
N GLU A 1 -26.39 -21.30 -18.02
CA GLU A 1 -27.23 -22.29 -18.71
C GLU A 1 -28.21 -23.06 -17.82
N ASN A 2 -28.13 -23.03 -16.48
CA ASN A 2 -29.11 -23.75 -15.61
C ASN A 2 -30.04 -22.83 -14.80
N VAL A 3 -30.90 -22.06 -15.47
CA VAL A 3 -31.99 -21.30 -14.81
C VAL A 3 -33.34 -21.89 -15.20
N LYS A 4 -34.09 -22.42 -14.22
CA LYS A 4 -35.26 -23.27 -14.46
C LYS A 4 -36.51 -22.52 -14.94
N THR A 5 -36.68 -21.23 -14.62
CA THR A 5 -37.91 -20.47 -14.93
C THR A 5 -37.65 -19.26 -15.84
N GLY A 6 -38.58 -18.92 -16.72
CA GLY A 6 -38.47 -17.80 -17.68
C GLY A 6 -38.23 -16.42 -17.04
N PHE A 7 -38.90 -16.13 -15.92
CA PHE A 7 -38.69 -14.87 -15.16
C PHE A 7 -37.23 -14.70 -14.69
N HIS A 8 -36.65 -15.75 -14.11
CA HIS A 8 -35.26 -15.73 -13.66
C HIS A 8 -34.27 -15.67 -14.83
N LYS A 9 -34.59 -16.27 -15.99
CA LYS A 9 -33.80 -16.10 -17.22
C LYS A 9 -33.79 -14.64 -17.66
N ALA A 10 -34.95 -13.99 -17.74
CA ALA A 10 -35.06 -12.58 -18.10
C ALA A 10 -34.32 -11.66 -17.12
N LYS A 11 -34.46 -11.91 -15.81
CA LYS A 11 -33.74 -11.16 -14.76
C LYS A 11 -32.21 -11.32 -14.87
N LEU A 12 -31.73 -12.52 -15.22
CA LEU A 12 -30.31 -12.80 -15.43
C LEU A 12 -29.78 -12.05 -16.66
N GLU A 13 -30.52 -12.07 -17.77
CA GLU A 13 -30.14 -11.34 -19.00
C GLU A 13 -30.05 -9.83 -18.76
N THR A 14 -31.00 -9.23 -18.04
CA THR A 14 -30.90 -7.82 -17.65
C THR A 14 -29.68 -7.53 -16.77
N LYS A 15 -29.36 -8.42 -15.81
CA LYS A 15 -28.16 -8.30 -14.99
C LYS A 15 -26.88 -8.39 -15.82
N ARG A 16 -26.82 -9.33 -16.78
CA ARG A 16 -25.70 -9.50 -17.71
C ARG A 16 -25.48 -8.25 -18.54
N LYS A 17 -26.55 -7.70 -19.14
CA LYS A 17 -26.47 -6.46 -19.91
C LYS A 17 -25.91 -5.30 -19.07
N ARG A 18 -26.44 -5.10 -17.86
CA ARG A 18 -25.93 -4.07 -16.92
C ARG A 18 -24.49 -4.32 -16.46
N PHE A 19 -24.04 -5.57 -16.41
CA PHE A 19 -22.67 -5.91 -16.06
C PHE A 19 -21.71 -5.57 -17.21
N LEU A 20 -22.10 -5.90 -18.44
CA LEU A 20 -21.34 -5.56 -19.64
C LEU A 20 -21.23 -4.04 -19.84
N GLU A 21 -22.33 -3.31 -19.65
CA GLU A 21 -22.34 -1.84 -19.69
C GLU A 21 -21.37 -1.26 -18.66
N ARG A 22 -21.46 -1.70 -17.39
CA ARG A 22 -20.53 -1.26 -16.33
C ARG A 22 -19.08 -1.61 -16.62
N THR A 23 -18.80 -2.80 -17.14
CA THR A 23 -17.43 -3.21 -17.52
C THR A 23 -16.87 -2.29 -18.60
N ARG A 24 -17.69 -1.94 -19.59
CA ARG A 24 -17.31 -1.01 -20.67
C ARG A 24 -17.06 0.40 -20.14
N GLU A 25 -17.88 0.86 -19.21
CA GLU A 25 -17.70 2.16 -18.54
C GLU A 25 -16.41 2.19 -17.70
N ILE A 26 -16.15 1.14 -16.92
CA ILE A 26 -14.91 1.00 -16.13
C ILE A 26 -13.68 1.02 -17.04
N ALA A 27 -13.67 0.22 -18.12
CA ALA A 27 -12.56 0.18 -19.06
C ALA A 27 -12.32 1.54 -19.75
N ARG A 28 -13.39 2.32 -20.00
CA ARG A 28 -13.25 3.69 -20.51
C ARG A 28 -12.70 4.64 -19.46
N ALA A 29 -13.12 4.49 -18.21
CA ALA A 29 -12.63 5.29 -17.10
C ALA A 29 -11.14 5.02 -16.80
N GLU A 30 -10.68 3.79 -17.01
CA GLU A 30 -9.27 3.42 -16.85
C GLU A 30 -8.33 4.24 -17.77
N ILE A 31 -8.79 4.60 -18.97
CA ILE A 31 -8.05 5.47 -19.91
C ILE A 31 -7.80 6.87 -19.33
N LEU A 32 -8.64 7.33 -18.38
CA LEU A 32 -8.48 8.63 -17.72
C LEU A 32 -7.41 8.61 -16.62
N ASN A 33 -6.86 7.44 -16.28
CA ASN A 33 -5.78 7.37 -15.32
C ASN A 33 -4.51 7.97 -15.94
N SER A 34 -4.05 9.09 -15.38
CA SER A 34 -2.88 9.81 -15.90
C SER A 34 -1.55 9.21 -15.44
N GLU A 35 -1.59 8.44 -14.36
CA GLU A 35 -0.41 7.80 -13.77
C GLU A 35 -0.13 6.45 -14.45
N HIS A 36 1.14 6.18 -14.71
CA HIS A 36 1.60 4.89 -15.25
C HIS A 36 2.22 4.05 -14.14
N GLU A 37 2.14 2.73 -14.27
CA GLU A 37 2.81 1.82 -13.34
C GLU A 37 4.34 1.97 -13.45
N GLY A 38 5.01 2.04 -12.29
CA GLY A 38 6.47 2.03 -12.24
C GLY A 38 7.03 0.65 -12.53
N PHE A 39 8.17 0.57 -13.20
CA PHE A 39 8.88 -0.67 -13.48
C PHE A 39 10.40 -0.49 -13.37
N LEU A 40 11.11 -1.59 -13.16
CA LEU A 40 12.57 -1.67 -13.22
C LEU A 40 12.93 -2.75 -14.25
N ALA A 41 13.62 -2.35 -15.31
CA ALA A 41 14.10 -3.25 -16.35
C ALA A 41 15.63 -3.14 -16.42
N GLY A 42 16.31 -4.28 -16.42
CA GLY A 42 17.75 -4.35 -16.66
C GLY A 42 18.05 -4.34 -18.15
N ASP A 43 19.24 -3.89 -18.50
CA ASP A 43 19.75 -4.00 -19.87
C ASP A 43 19.99 -5.46 -20.28
N LYS A 44 20.34 -5.69 -21.56
CA LYS A 44 20.62 -7.03 -22.07
C LYS A 44 21.74 -7.71 -21.27
N GLY A 45 21.38 -8.76 -20.52
CA GLY A 45 22.31 -9.53 -19.68
C GLY A 45 22.48 -8.97 -18.27
N GLU A 46 21.81 -7.87 -17.93
CA GLU A 46 21.76 -7.33 -16.58
C GLU A 46 20.60 -7.95 -15.79
N LEU A 47 20.85 -8.29 -14.53
CA LEU A 47 19.86 -8.88 -13.64
C LEU A 47 19.32 -7.79 -12.72
N THR A 48 18.01 -7.58 -12.70
CA THR A 48 17.38 -6.47 -11.95
C THR A 48 17.67 -6.47 -10.44
N TYR A 49 18.01 -7.62 -9.85
CA TYR A 49 18.36 -7.70 -8.43
C TYR A 49 19.76 -7.14 -8.10
N THR A 50 20.60 -6.84 -9.09
CA THR A 50 21.92 -6.23 -8.86
C THR A 50 21.86 -4.70 -8.73
N VAL A 51 20.74 -4.09 -9.09
CA VAL A 51 20.53 -2.63 -9.01
C VAL A 51 20.50 -2.17 -7.55
N LYS A 52 21.32 -1.17 -7.19
CA LYS A 52 21.39 -0.66 -5.81
C LYS A 52 20.30 0.37 -5.53
N GLN A 53 19.93 0.52 -4.25
CA GLN A 53 18.99 1.57 -3.82
C GLN A 53 19.50 2.98 -4.14
N GLU A 54 20.81 3.19 -4.06
CA GLU A 54 21.46 4.47 -4.44
C GLU A 54 21.24 4.79 -5.92
N ASP A 55 21.40 3.80 -6.80
CA ASP A 55 21.18 3.95 -8.25
C ASP A 55 19.71 4.28 -8.54
N ILE A 56 18.77 3.60 -7.86
CA ILE A 56 17.34 3.89 -7.97
C ILE A 56 17.03 5.32 -7.53
N CYS A 57 17.55 5.76 -6.38
CA CYS A 57 17.32 7.12 -5.87
C CYS A 57 17.86 8.19 -6.82
N ASN A 58 18.97 7.92 -7.52
CA ASN A 58 19.56 8.84 -8.49
C ASN A 58 18.79 8.88 -9.82
N ALA A 59 18.05 7.81 -10.16
CA ALA A 59 17.32 7.70 -11.42
C ALA A 59 15.87 8.23 -11.36
N VAL A 60 15.28 8.31 -10.16
CA VAL A 60 13.89 8.78 -9.96
C VAL A 60 13.82 10.29 -9.69
N ASP A 61 12.60 10.85 -9.75
CA ASP A 61 12.37 12.24 -9.41
C ASP A 61 12.63 12.53 -7.92
N ILE A 62 12.89 13.81 -7.60
CA ILE A 62 13.25 14.26 -6.24
C ILE A 62 12.17 13.88 -5.22
N ALA A 63 10.89 13.96 -5.57
CA ALA A 63 9.81 13.64 -4.65
C ALA A 63 9.79 12.14 -4.35
N SER A 64 10.07 11.27 -5.31
CA SER A 64 10.21 9.83 -5.09
C SER A 64 11.50 9.48 -4.34
N ALA A 65 12.63 10.11 -4.68
CA ALA A 65 13.88 9.93 -3.96
C ALA A 65 13.76 10.31 -2.48
N SER A 66 13.03 11.39 -2.16
CA SER A 66 12.79 11.84 -0.77
C SER A 66 12.00 10.84 0.10
N LYS A 67 11.34 9.86 -0.52
CA LYS A 67 10.61 8.78 0.17
C LYS A 67 11.55 7.67 0.63
N HIS A 68 12.79 7.61 0.15
CA HIS A 68 13.82 6.73 0.68
C HIS A 68 14.40 7.34 1.96
N PHE A 69 14.25 6.66 3.09
CA PHE A 69 14.79 7.10 4.37
C PHE A 69 15.14 5.92 5.26
N ASP A 70 16.08 6.15 6.18
CA ASP A 70 16.52 5.20 7.21
C ASP A 70 16.16 5.74 8.60
N VAL A 71 15.71 4.87 9.50
CA VAL A 71 15.39 5.23 10.89
C VAL A 71 16.18 4.33 11.82
N ARG A 72 17.24 4.89 12.42
CA ARG A 72 18.15 4.13 13.29
C ARG A 72 17.64 4.08 14.73
N LEU A 73 17.10 2.94 15.12
CA LEU A 73 16.53 2.70 16.44
C LEU A 73 17.16 1.48 17.12
N GLU A 74 18.23 1.71 17.88
CA GLU A 74 19.08 0.62 18.41
C GLU A 74 18.65 0.15 19.81
N ARG A 75 17.88 0.95 20.55
CA ARG A 75 17.71 0.78 22.00
C ARG A 75 16.63 -0.25 22.38
N PHE A 76 15.54 -0.32 21.63
CA PHE A 76 14.34 -1.06 22.03
C PHE A 76 14.13 -2.39 21.30
N GLY A 77 15.23 -2.98 20.80
CA GLY A 77 15.23 -4.25 20.10
C GLY A 77 14.67 -4.16 18.68
N PRO A 78 14.42 -5.30 18.02
CA PRO A 78 13.90 -5.32 16.66
C PRO A 78 12.55 -4.60 16.56
N TYR A 79 12.39 -3.81 15.50
CA TYR A 79 11.18 -3.06 15.22
C TYR A 79 10.28 -3.79 14.23
N ARG A 80 8.97 -3.72 14.47
CA ARG A 80 7.94 -3.97 13.47
C ARG A 80 7.40 -2.65 12.98
N ALA A 81 7.05 -2.58 11.70
CA ALA A 81 6.48 -1.41 11.07
C ALA A 81 5.15 -1.73 10.38
N ASN A 82 4.20 -0.81 10.42
CA ASN A 82 2.91 -0.95 9.76
C ASN A 82 2.43 0.39 9.22
N TYR A 83 2.25 0.48 7.90
CA TYR A 83 1.61 1.63 7.28
C TYR A 83 0.10 1.59 7.48
N ILE A 84 -0.50 2.75 7.72
CA ILE A 84 -1.96 2.86 7.70
C ILE A 84 -2.48 2.70 6.25
N HIS A 85 -3.79 2.49 6.08
CA HIS A 85 -4.36 2.10 4.78
C HIS A 85 -4.22 3.15 3.67
N ASN A 86 -4.28 4.44 3.99
CA ASN A 86 -3.99 5.49 3.00
C ASN A 86 -2.48 5.69 2.78
N GLY A 87 -1.65 4.87 3.41
CA GLY A 87 -0.20 4.94 3.37
C GLY A 87 0.41 6.08 4.18
N ARG A 88 -0.31 7.12 4.62
CA ARG A 88 0.28 8.39 5.10
C ARG A 88 1.07 8.32 6.41
N HIS A 89 0.63 7.50 7.34
CA HIS A 89 1.26 7.36 8.65
C HIS A 89 1.91 5.98 8.80
N LEU A 90 3.05 5.97 9.48
CA LEU A 90 3.81 4.78 9.80
C LEU A 90 3.77 4.53 11.31
N LEU A 91 3.33 3.34 11.69
CA LEU A 91 3.36 2.84 13.06
C LEU A 91 4.60 1.97 13.20
N ILE A 92 5.35 2.16 14.28
CA ILE A 92 6.52 1.34 14.62
C ILE A 92 6.42 0.84 16.05
N GLY A 93 6.88 -0.37 16.28
CA GLY A 93 6.89 -1.01 17.60
C GLY A 93 8.16 -1.82 17.82
N GLY A 94 8.98 -1.40 18.77
CA GLY A 94 10.18 -2.10 19.22
C GLY A 94 9.82 -3.17 20.26
N LYS A 95 10.43 -4.35 20.14
CA LYS A 95 10.16 -5.51 21.02
C LYS A 95 10.25 -5.19 22.53
N ARG A 96 11.02 -4.18 22.94
CA ARG A 96 11.23 -3.78 24.34
C ARG A 96 10.34 -2.62 24.82
N GLY A 97 9.20 -2.36 24.17
CA GLY A 97 8.18 -1.45 24.70
C GLY A 97 8.02 -0.12 23.95
N HIS A 98 8.92 0.24 23.05
CA HIS A 98 8.80 1.49 22.30
C HIS A 98 7.73 1.38 21.22
N VAL A 99 6.77 2.30 21.22
CA VAL A 99 5.73 2.41 20.21
C VAL A 99 5.68 3.86 19.74
N ALA A 100 5.72 4.07 18.43
CA ALA A 100 5.61 5.39 17.85
C ALA A 100 4.75 5.41 16.59
N ALA A 101 4.15 6.55 16.33
CA ALA A 101 3.36 6.84 15.13
C ALA A 101 3.82 8.18 14.56
N PHE A 102 4.15 8.22 13.28
CA PHE A 102 4.56 9.45 12.61
C PHE A 102 4.03 9.53 11.19
N ASP A 103 3.88 10.76 10.70
CA ASP A 103 3.72 11.03 9.28
C ASP A 103 5.07 10.77 8.61
N TRP A 104 5.19 9.71 7.81
CA TRP A 104 6.49 9.35 7.24
C TRP A 104 6.86 10.23 6.05
N LEU A 105 5.93 10.97 5.44
CA LEU A 105 6.26 11.87 4.35
C LEU A 105 6.91 13.14 4.93
N THR A 106 6.25 13.77 5.90
CA THR A 106 6.77 14.99 6.55
C THR A 106 7.74 14.70 7.70
N LYS A 107 7.91 13.42 8.07
CA LYS A 107 8.69 12.95 9.22
C LYS A 107 8.20 13.54 10.55
N THR A 108 6.93 13.93 10.63
CA THR A 108 6.33 14.55 11.82
C THR A 108 5.83 13.49 12.79
N LEU A 109 6.41 13.45 13.99
CA LEU A 109 5.97 12.56 15.06
C LEU A 109 4.57 12.95 15.56
N ARG A 110 3.69 11.96 15.71
CA ARG A 110 2.31 12.15 16.19
C ARG A 110 2.11 11.59 17.59
N CYS A 111 2.72 10.44 17.86
CA CYS A 111 2.67 9.78 19.15
C CYS A 111 3.96 9.00 19.37
N GLU A 112 4.48 9.02 20.59
CA GLU A 112 5.59 8.21 21.03
C GLU A 112 5.38 7.84 22.49
N ILE A 113 5.43 6.55 22.79
CA ILE A 113 5.23 6.02 24.14
C ILE A 113 6.12 4.80 24.34
N ASN A 114 6.58 4.60 25.56
CA ASN A 114 7.15 3.34 25.99
C ASN A 114 6.15 2.64 26.91
N VAL A 115 5.65 1.48 26.49
CA VAL A 115 4.67 0.69 27.26
C VAL A 115 5.31 -0.14 28.38
N MET A 116 6.63 -0.12 28.52
CA MET A 116 7.40 -0.83 29.56
C MET A 116 7.20 -2.35 29.59
N GLU A 117 6.59 -2.91 28.55
CA GLU A 117 6.37 -4.34 28.35
C GLU A 117 6.73 -4.79 26.93
N GLY A 118 6.68 -6.09 26.67
CA GLY A 118 7.03 -6.65 25.38
C GLY A 118 6.01 -6.35 24.29
N VAL A 119 6.40 -5.63 23.24
CA VAL A 119 5.53 -5.38 22.07
C VAL A 119 5.68 -6.52 21.06
N ARG A 120 4.57 -7.18 20.73
CA ARG A 120 4.56 -8.31 19.77
C ARG A 120 4.20 -7.90 18.34
N ASP A 121 3.26 -6.98 18.18
CA ASP A 121 2.80 -6.48 16.88
C ASP A 121 2.29 -5.04 17.01
N VAL A 122 2.32 -4.29 15.91
CA VAL A 122 1.72 -2.95 15.80
C VAL A 122 0.83 -2.91 14.56
N ARG A 123 -0.43 -2.56 14.78
CA ARG A 123 -1.46 -2.54 13.73
C ARG A 123 -2.36 -1.36 13.98
N LYS A 124 -2.75 -0.67 12.91
CA LYS A 124 -3.91 0.22 13.03
C LYS A 124 -5.17 -0.60 13.28
N GLN A 125 -6.08 -0.07 14.08
CA GLN A 125 -7.44 -0.59 14.14
C GLN A 125 -8.10 -0.35 12.76
N LYS A 126 -8.78 -1.37 12.24
CA LYS A 126 -9.74 -1.15 11.16
C LYS A 126 -10.99 -0.57 11.80
N ASP A 127 -11.41 0.60 11.35
CA ASP A 127 -12.71 1.13 11.74
C ASP A 127 -13.78 0.12 11.29
N PHE A 128 -14.36 -0.60 12.25
CA PHE A 128 -15.56 -1.39 12.01
C PHE A 128 -16.75 -0.43 12.09
N GLY A 129 -17.05 0.23 10.97
CA GLY A 129 -18.31 0.96 10.79
C GLY A 129 -18.16 2.40 10.29
N ARG A 130 -18.40 2.59 8.99
CA ARG A 130 -19.57 3.29 8.46
C ARG A 130 -19.85 2.77 7.05
#